data_AF-A0AAU7UTX8-F1
#
_entry.id   AF-A0AAU7UTX8-F1
#
_cell.length_a   1.000
_cell.length_b   1.000
_cell.length_c   1.000
_cell.angle_alpha   90.00
_cell.angle_beta   90.00
_cell.angle_gamma   90.00
#
_symmetry.space_group_name_H-M   'P 1'
#
loop_
_entity.id
_entity.type
_entity.pdbx_description
1 polymer ?
#
loop_
_entity_poly.entity_id
_entity_poly.type
_entity_poly.pdbx_seq_one_letter_code
_entity_poly.pdbx_strand_id
1 'polypeptide(L)'
;MADPYITIPDAFADAFIALANEANDHPDELDLGISDDRLRLWLSNSYPGFSPYLQMRKGPAGNAVVEVRSQVNNRDSEGNSTRVTFTDASVRVDLTDPYSAAQLALECWLSTL
;
A
#
# COMPACT_ATOMS: atom_id res chain seq x y z
N MET A 1 16.92 -9.83 -13.48
CA MET A 1 15.49 -10.21 -13.30
C MET A 1 14.70 -8.91 -13.37
N ALA A 2 13.65 -8.83 -14.19
CA ALA A 2 12.80 -7.64 -14.21
C ALA A 2 12.13 -7.49 -12.85
N ASP A 3 12.04 -6.26 -12.35
CA ASP A 3 11.29 -5.97 -11.13
C ASP A 3 9.83 -6.39 -11.34
N PRO A 4 9.26 -7.26 -10.48
CA PRO A 4 7.88 -7.73 -10.65
C PRO A 4 6.86 -6.61 -10.37
N TYR A 5 7.30 -5.51 -9.75
CA TYR A 5 6.45 -4.40 -9.38
C TYR A 5 6.18 -3.45 -10.55
N ILE A 6 4.97 -2.92 -10.57
CA ILE A 6 4.49 -1.98 -11.58
C ILE A 6 4.13 -0.65 -10.90
N THR A 7 4.20 0.43 -11.66
CA THR A 7 3.81 1.76 -11.17
C THR A 7 2.32 1.79 -10.86
N ILE A 8 1.99 2.41 -9.73
CA ILE A 8 0.61 2.64 -9.30
C ILE A 8 -0.02 3.69 -10.25
N PRO A 9 -1.08 3.34 -11.01
CA PRO A 9 -1.77 4.28 -11.89
C PRO A 9 -2.41 5.43 -11.10
N ASP A 10 -2.38 6.65 -11.64
CA ASP A 10 -2.99 7.83 -11.01
C ASP A 10 -4.47 7.60 -10.66
N ALA A 11 -5.27 7.12 -11.62
CA ALA A 11 -6.69 6.88 -11.39
C ALA A 11 -6.97 5.89 -10.25
N PHE A 12 -6.11 4.88 -10.07
CA PHE A 12 -6.22 3.95 -8.94
C PHE A 12 -5.84 4.66 -7.62
N ALA A 13 -4.74 5.41 -7.62
CA ALA A 13 -4.27 6.08 -6.42
C ALA A 13 -5.25 7.16 -5.94
N ASP A 14 -5.78 7.97 -6.85
CA ASP A 14 -6.77 9.00 -6.55
C ASP A 14 -8.04 8.38 -5.96
N ALA A 15 -8.54 7.29 -6.57
CA ALA A 15 -9.70 6.56 -6.07
C ALA A 15 -9.44 5.94 -4.69
N PHE A 16 -8.24 5.36 -4.47
CA PHE A 16 -7.87 4.78 -3.19
C PHE A 16 -7.81 5.84 -2.08
N ILE A 17 -7.17 6.99 -2.35
CA ILE A 17 -7.05 8.09 -1.39
C ILE A 17 -8.43 8.65 -1.04
N ALA A 18 -9.30 8.85 -2.04
CA ALA A 18 -10.66 9.31 -1.83
C ALA A 18 -11.44 8.35 -0.93
N LEU A 19 -11.45 7.05 -1.28
CA LEU A 19 -12.14 6.02 -0.50
C LEU A 19 -11.57 5.87 0.92
N ALA A 20 -10.24 5.97 1.08
CA ALA A 20 -9.61 5.89 2.38
C ALA A 20 -9.99 7.08 3.28
N ASN A 21 -10.09 8.29 2.72
CA ASN A 21 -10.58 9.46 3.43
C ASN A 21 -12.07 9.36 3.77
N GLU A 22 -12.90 8.81 2.87
CA GLU A 22 -14.32 8.57 3.16
C GLU A 22 -14.53 7.53 4.28
N ALA A 23 -13.67 6.51 4.34
CA ALA A 23 -13.70 5.49 5.38
C ALA A 23 -13.05 5.96 6.71
N ASN A 24 -12.41 7.12 6.72
CA ASN A 24 -11.76 7.66 7.90
C ASN A 24 -12.80 8.38 8.77
N ASP A 25 -13.08 7.84 9.96
CA ASP A 25 -13.99 8.44 10.93
C ASP A 25 -13.41 9.70 11.64
N HIS A 26 -12.18 10.11 11.28
CA HIS A 26 -11.53 11.30 11.82
C HIS A 26 -11.80 12.54 10.95
N PRO A 27 -11.98 13.74 11.54
CA PRO A 27 -12.23 14.98 10.78
C PRO A 27 -11.08 15.44 9.88
N ASP A 28 -9.87 14.93 10.10
CA ASP A 28 -8.69 15.27 9.32
C ASP A 28 -8.47 14.22 8.23
N GLU A 29 -8.06 14.65 7.04
CA GLU A 29 -7.68 13.75 5.96
C GLU A 29 -6.48 12.87 6.37
N LEU A 30 -6.48 11.63 5.91
CA LEU A 30 -5.33 10.76 6.00
C LEU A 30 -4.19 11.36 5.18
N ASP A 31 -3.05 11.55 5.82
CA ASP A 31 -1.81 11.94 5.15
C ASP A 31 -1.26 10.74 4.36
N LEU A 32 -1.80 10.51 3.17
CA LEU A 32 -1.39 9.45 2.25
C LEU A 32 -0.42 10.00 1.20
N GLY A 33 0.75 9.38 1.09
CA GLY A 33 1.79 9.72 0.14
C GLY A 33 1.99 8.65 -0.93
N ILE A 34 2.49 9.06 -2.09
CA ILE A 34 2.95 8.17 -3.17
C ILE A 34 4.45 8.44 -3.38
N SER A 35 5.26 7.40 -3.61
CA SER A 35 6.69 7.58 -3.90
C SER A 35 6.93 8.24 -5.24
N ASP A 36 8.09 8.89 -5.36
CA ASP A 36 8.58 9.47 -6.62
C ASP A 36 8.63 8.43 -7.76
N ASP A 37 8.99 7.19 -7.45
CA ASP A 37 8.98 6.06 -8.39
C ASP A 37 7.59 5.47 -8.63
N ARG A 38 6.59 5.95 -7.89
CA ARG A 38 5.19 5.50 -7.89
C ARG A 38 4.99 4.01 -7.63
N LEU A 39 5.97 3.36 -7.00
CA LEU A 39 5.87 1.95 -6.66
C LEU A 39 5.18 1.73 -5.31
N ARG A 40 5.01 2.78 -4.49
CA ARG A 40 4.45 2.66 -3.15
C ARG A 40 3.46 3.78 -2.84
N LEU A 41 2.38 3.41 -2.16
CA LEU A 41 1.43 4.34 -1.54
C LEU A 41 1.39 4.02 -0.03
N TRP A 42 1.60 5.00 0.84
CA TRP A 42 1.74 4.77 2.29
C TRP A 42 1.04 5.84 3.13
N LEU A 43 0.80 5.53 4.40
CA LEU A 43 0.44 6.52 5.42
C LEU A 43 1.71 7.26 5.88
N SER A 44 1.78 8.55 5.58
CA SER A 44 2.91 9.44 5.90
C SER A 44 2.97 9.80 7.39
N ASN A 45 1.83 9.77 8.10
CA ASN A 45 1.80 9.94 9.55
C ASN A 45 2.40 8.70 10.23
N SER A 46 3.72 8.72 10.35
CA SER A 46 4.55 7.57 10.72
C SER A 46 4.37 7.25 12.19
N TYR A 47 3.68 6.15 12.51
CA TYR A 47 3.84 5.52 13.82
C TYR A 47 5.24 4.88 13.88
N PRO A 48 6.08 5.22 14.87
CA PRO A 48 7.43 4.67 14.93
C PRO A 48 7.37 3.15 15.11
N GLY A 49 7.86 2.41 14.11
CA GLY A 49 8.02 0.95 14.13
C GLY A 49 7.09 0.16 13.22
N PHE A 50 6.02 0.76 12.68
CA PHE A 50 5.12 0.11 11.73
C PHE A 50 4.72 1.09 10.62
N SER A 51 5.13 0.79 9.39
CA SER A 51 4.83 1.62 8.22
C SER A 51 4.16 0.76 7.14
N PRO A 52 2.80 0.71 7.12
CA PRO A 52 2.07 0.00 6.09
C PRO A 52 2.09 0.79 4.77
N TYR A 53 2.21 0.08 3.66
CA TYR A 53 2.16 0.64 2.31
C TYR A 53 1.58 -0.37 1.31
N LEU A 54 0.94 0.14 0.26
CA LEU A 54 0.58 -0.62 -0.92
C LEU A 54 1.73 -0.68 -1.88
N GLN A 55 1.86 -1.83 -2.53
CA GLN A 55 2.70 -2.00 -3.70
C GLN A 55 1.98 -2.89 -4.73
N MET A 56 2.10 -2.54 -6.01
CA MET A 56 1.46 -3.30 -7.09
C MET A 56 2.45 -4.16 -7.83
N ARG A 57 2.08 -5.41 -8.11
CA ARG A 57 2.83 -6.30 -9.01
C ARG A 57 1.97 -6.84 -10.13
N LYS A 58 2.63 -7.25 -11.21
CA LYS A 58 1.94 -7.90 -12.32
C LYS A 58 1.39 -9.26 -11.88
N GLY A 59 0.08 -9.46 -12.05
CA GLY A 59 -0.60 -10.72 -11.80
C GLY A 59 -0.64 -11.61 -13.05
N PRO A 60 -1.07 -12.87 -12.87
CA PRO A 60 -1.32 -13.76 -14.01
C PRO A 60 -2.51 -13.27 -14.85
N ALA A 61 -2.45 -13.54 -16.15
CA ALA A 61 -3.54 -13.24 -17.11
C ALA A 61 -3.93 -11.75 -17.23
N GLY A 62 -3.00 -10.83 -16.99
CA GLY A 62 -3.21 -9.39 -17.24
C GLY A 62 -3.80 -8.60 -16.07
N ASN A 63 -4.19 -9.28 -14.98
CA ASN A 63 -4.62 -8.62 -13.75
C ASN A 63 -3.42 -8.06 -12.97
N ALA A 64 -3.67 -7.10 -12.07
CA ALA A 64 -2.70 -6.66 -11.08
C ALA A 64 -2.93 -7.35 -9.74
N VAL A 65 -1.88 -7.44 -8.93
CA VAL A 65 -1.97 -7.83 -7.53
C VAL A 65 -1.53 -6.64 -6.71
N VAL A 66 -2.41 -6.19 -5.83
CA VAL A 66 -2.09 -5.21 -4.79
C VAL A 66 -1.61 -5.98 -3.57
N GLU A 67 -0.43 -5.63 -3.07
CA GLU A 67 0.15 -6.16 -1.83
C GLU A 67 0.09 -5.07 -0.77
N VAL A 68 -0.48 -5.40 0.39
CA VAL A 68 -0.35 -4.61 1.61
C VAL A 68 0.89 -5.09 2.32
N ARG A 69 1.84 -4.18 2.53
CA ARG A 69 3.17 -4.50 3.05
C ARG A 69 3.50 -3.62 4.24
N SER A 70 4.17 -4.18 5.22
CA SER A 70 4.63 -3.46 6.39
C SER A 70 6.15 -3.55 6.49
N GLN A 71 6.74 -2.48 7.02
CA GLN A 71 8.15 -2.47 7.39
C GLN A 71 8.29 -2.30 8.89
N VAL A 72 9.05 -3.21 9.49
CA VAL A 72 9.38 -3.20 10.90
C VAL A 72 10.88 -2.95 11.05
N ASN A 73 11.23 -1.96 11.87
CA ASN A 73 12.61 -1.68 12.23
C ASN A 73 12.92 -2.37 13.56
N ASN A 74 13.71 -3.44 13.49
CA ASN A 74 14.22 -4.11 14.67
C ASN A 74 15.57 -3.51 15.04
N ARG A 75 15.77 -3.18 16.32
CA ARG A 75 17.06 -2.75 16.84
C ARG A 75 17.59 -3.81 17.80
N ASP A 76 18.80 -4.31 17.54
CA ASP A 76 19.45 -5.25 18.46
C ASP A 76 20.06 -4.52 19.67
N SER A 77 20.54 -5.30 20.64
CA SER A 77 21.19 -4.79 21.86
C SER A 77 22.51 -4.06 21.60
N GLU A 78 23.12 -4.25 20.42
CA GLU A 78 24.33 -3.55 19.99
C GLU A 78 24.01 -2.25 19.23
N GLY A 79 22.72 -1.95 19.06
CA GLY A 79 22.22 -0.75 18.43
C GLY A 79 22.10 -0.82 16.91
N ASN A 80 22.37 -1.98 16.28
CA ASN A 80 22.20 -2.17 14.84
C ASN A 80 20.72 -2.23 14.49
N SER A 81 20.34 -1.56 13.40
CA SER A 81 18.97 -1.54 12.92
C SER A 81 18.82 -2.44 11.71
N THR A 82 17.90 -3.40 11.78
CA THR A 82 17.51 -4.25 10.65
C THR A 82 16.08 -3.91 10.24
N ARG A 83 15.88 -3.60 8.96
CA ARG A 83 14.56 -3.37 8.40
C ARG A 83 14.06 -4.67 7.77
N VAL A 84 12.95 -5.20 8.28
CA VAL A 84 12.29 -6.38 7.72
C VAL A 84 11.02 -5.92 7.03
N THR A 85 10.79 -6.43 5.82
CA THR A 85 9.58 -6.14 5.04
C THR A 85 8.71 -7.39 5.00
N PHE A 86 7.44 -7.22 5.32
CA PHE A 86 6.43 -8.28 5.25
C PHE A 86 5.40 -7.97 4.17
N THR A 87 4.74 -9.01 3.67
CA THR A 87 3.51 -8.87 2.90
C THR A 87 2.40 -9.38 3.81
N ASP A 88 1.61 -8.45 4.35
CA ASP A 88 0.59 -8.74 5.35
C ASP A 88 -0.67 -9.31 4.70
N ALA A 89 -1.03 -8.76 3.53
CA ALA A 89 -2.13 -9.26 2.72
C ALA A 89 -1.90 -8.98 1.23
N SER A 90 -2.68 -9.64 0.37
CA SER A 90 -2.69 -9.34 -1.06
C SER A 90 -4.05 -9.62 -1.69
N VAL A 91 -4.43 -8.82 -2.68
CA VAL A 91 -5.68 -8.94 -3.42
C VAL A 91 -5.43 -8.78 -4.92
N ARG A 92 -6.15 -9.56 -5.73
CA ARG A 92 -6.14 -9.40 -7.19
C ARG A 92 -7.13 -8.32 -7.58
N VAL A 93 -6.71 -7.41 -8.45
CA VAL A 93 -7.54 -6.30 -8.93
C VAL A 93 -7.49 -6.19 -10.44
N ASP A 94 -8.58 -5.67 -11.01
CA ASP A 94 -8.68 -5.32 -12.42
C ASP A 94 -8.47 -3.81 -12.58
N LEU A 95 -7.35 -3.41 -13.20
CA LEU A 95 -7.01 -2.00 -13.38
C LEU A 95 -7.84 -1.30 -14.48
N THR A 96 -8.68 -2.04 -15.22
CA THR A 96 -9.62 -1.43 -16.18
C THR A 96 -10.77 -0.70 -15.48
N ASP A 97 -11.07 -1.07 -14.22
CA ASP A 97 -11.97 -0.36 -13.32
C ASP A 97 -11.19 0.10 -12.07
N PRO A 98 -10.57 1.29 -12.11
CA PRO A 98 -9.70 1.77 -11.04
C PRO A 98 -10.45 2.00 -9.72
N TYR A 99 -11.74 2.32 -9.77
CA TYR A 99 -12.55 2.55 -8.56
C TYR A 99 -12.83 1.23 -7.83
N SER A 100 -13.35 0.23 -8.55
CA SER A 100 -13.59 -1.10 -7.97
C SER A 100 -12.29 -1.75 -7.48
N ALA A 101 -11.18 -1.57 -8.23
CA ALA A 101 -9.85 -2.00 -7.81
C ALA A 101 -9.40 -1.33 -6.51
N ALA A 102 -9.56 -0.01 -6.40
CA ALA A 102 -9.20 0.76 -5.22
C ALA A 102 -10.03 0.36 -3.99
N GLN A 103 -11.33 0.12 -4.18
CA GLN A 103 -12.21 -0.38 -3.12
C GLN A 103 -11.74 -1.73 -2.57
N LEU A 104 -11.47 -2.71 -3.44
CA LEU A 104 -10.96 -4.01 -3.03
C LEU A 104 -9.60 -3.91 -2.33
N ALA A 105 -8.73 -3.02 -2.81
CA ALA A 105 -7.45 -2.76 -2.18
C ALA A 105 -7.61 -2.13 -0.78
N LEU A 106 -8.56 -1.22 -0.60
CA LEU A 106 -8.86 -0.58 0.69
C LEU A 106 -9.43 -1.59 1.68
N GLU A 107 -10.39 -2.41 1.26
CA GLU A 107 -10.93 -3.50 2.09
C GLU A 107 -9.81 -4.46 2.54
N CYS A 108 -8.90 -4.80 1.61
CA CYS A 108 -7.72 -5.60 1.92
C CYS A 108 -6.80 -4.90 2.93
N TRP A 109 -6.55 -3.59 2.77
CA TRP A 109 -5.74 -2.81 3.69
C TRP A 109 -6.36 -2.78 5.09
N LEU A 110 -7.65 -2.44 5.20
CA LEU A 110 -8.36 -2.34 6.47
C LEU A 110 -8.36 -3.66 7.24
N SER A 111 -8.32 -4.82 6.55
CA SER A 111 -8.20 -6.13 7.19
C SER A 111 -6.85 -6.39 7.90
N THR A 112 -5.85 -5.54 7.64
CA THR A 112 -4.48 -5.66 8.19
C THR A 112 -4.17 -4.66 9.30
N LEU A 113 -5.06 -3.69 9.54
CA LEU A 113 -4.97 -2.69 10.61
C LEU A 113 -5.67 -3.20 11.88
#